data_AF-A0A0C3FYU6-F1
#
_entry.id   AF-A0A0C3FYU6-F1
#
_cell.length_a   1.000
_cell.length_b   1.000
_cell.length_c   1.000
_cell.angle_alpha   90.00
_cell.angle_beta   90.00
_cell.angle_gamma   90.00
#
_symmetry.space_group_name_H-M   'P 1'
#
loop_
_entity.id
_entity.type
_entity.pdbx_description
1 polymer ?
#
loop_
_entity_poly.entity_id
_entity_poly.type
_entity_poly.pdbx_seq_one_letter_code
_entity_poly.pdbx_strand_id
1 'polypeptide(L)'
;MASSTDIKDKEGEAIHAGDTVYTKIRGGGREGEVETVYDKSGGVVEGSGEGVRIDVKHPPKVVFTDQHGHQVSHNPGTLTHPKK
;
A
#
# COMPACT_ATOMS: atom_id res chain seq x y z
N MET A 1 22.39 6.19 -11.73
CA MET A 1 20.95 6.02 -11.95
C MET A 1 20.33 5.81 -10.59
N ALA A 2 19.51 6.75 -10.12
CA ALA A 2 18.98 6.70 -8.77
C ALA A 2 17.96 5.56 -8.67
N SER A 3 18.23 4.65 -7.73
CA SER A 3 17.43 3.48 -7.40
C SER A 3 15.98 3.87 -7.17
N SER A 4 15.07 3.20 -7.88
CA SER A 4 13.68 3.06 -7.44
C SER A 4 13.69 2.77 -5.94
N THR A 5 13.01 3.62 -5.16
CA THR A 5 12.95 3.43 -3.72
C THR A 5 11.96 2.29 -3.51
N ASP A 6 12.48 1.06 -3.47
CA ASP A 6 11.66 -0.14 -3.32
C ASP A 6 10.86 -0.06 -2.01
N ILE A 7 9.59 0.33 -2.12
CA ILE A 7 8.65 0.26 -1.02
C ILE A 7 8.29 -1.22 -0.87
N LYS A 8 8.66 -1.81 0.26
CA LYS A 8 8.60 -3.26 0.47
C LYS A 8 7.57 -3.63 1.50
N ASP A 9 6.96 -4.79 1.30
CA ASP A 9 6.09 -5.44 2.25
C ASP A 9 6.89 -5.98 3.46
N LYS A 10 6.19 -6.66 4.37
CA LYS A 10 6.80 -7.26 5.56
C LYS A 10 7.82 -8.37 5.24
N GLU A 11 7.67 -9.05 4.11
CA GLU A 11 8.55 -10.15 3.66
C GLU A 11 9.73 -9.63 2.82
N GLY A 12 9.77 -8.33 2.53
CA GLY A 12 10.82 -7.68 1.75
C GLY A 12 10.57 -7.69 0.24
N GLU A 13 9.37 -8.10 -0.18
CA GLU A 13 8.91 -8.05 -1.57
C GLU A 13 8.51 -6.61 -1.92
N ALA A 14 8.88 -6.14 -3.11
CA ALA A 14 8.50 -4.81 -3.56
C ALA A 14 6.97 -4.75 -3.80
N ILE A 15 6.34 -3.66 -3.37
CA ILE A 15 4.90 -3.41 -3.58
C ILE A 15 4.77 -2.42 -4.74
N HIS A 16 3.98 -2.80 -5.73
CA HIS A 16 3.65 -2.00 -6.90
C HIS A 16 2.15 -1.69 -6.97
N ALA A 17 1.80 -0.66 -7.74
CA ALA A 17 0.39 -0.44 -8.09
C ALA A 17 -0.17 -1.63 -8.89
N GLY A 18 -1.36 -2.10 -8.52
CA GLY A 18 -1.98 -3.30 -9.07
C GLY A 18 -1.69 -4.59 -8.29
N ASP A 19 -0.76 -4.59 -7.34
CA ASP A 19 -0.53 -5.75 -6.49
C ASP A 19 -1.68 -5.94 -5.51
N THR A 20 -2.08 -7.17 -5.24
CA THR A 20 -2.98 -7.44 -4.11
C THR A 20 -2.15 -7.47 -2.83
N VAL A 21 -2.59 -6.74 -1.81
CA VAL A 21 -1.96 -6.71 -0.49
C VAL A 21 -2.96 -7.07 0.59
N TYR A 22 -2.45 -7.66 1.67
CA TYR A 22 -3.24 -8.09 2.82
C TYR A 22 -2.65 -7.59 4.14
N THR A 23 -3.52 -7.22 5.08
CA THR A 23 -3.15 -7.06 6.49
C THR A 23 -4.13 -7.78 7.40
N LYS A 24 -3.60 -8.52 8.38
CA LYS A 24 -4.38 -9.25 9.37
C LYS A 24 -4.77 -8.33 10.53
N ILE A 25 -6.03 -8.36 10.92
CA ILE A 25 -6.54 -7.73 12.15
C ILE A 25 -7.25 -8.76 13.02
N ARG A 26 -7.57 -8.42 14.28
CA ARG A 26 -8.35 -9.33 15.12
C ARG A 26 -9.75 -9.48 14.53
N GLY A 27 -10.14 -10.71 14.18
CA GLY A 27 -11.46 -11.01 13.63
C GLY A 27 -11.58 -10.89 12.10
N GLY A 28 -10.47 -10.70 11.38
CA GLY A 28 -10.50 -10.67 9.91
C GLY A 28 -9.21 -10.11 9.31
N GLY A 29 -9.36 -9.45 8.17
CA GLY A 29 -8.26 -8.77 7.49
C GLY A 29 -8.79 -7.69 6.56
N ARG A 30 -7.87 -6.93 5.98
CA ARG A 30 -8.15 -6.05 4.85
C ARG A 30 -7.29 -6.50 3.70
N GLU A 31 -7.94 -6.79 2.59
CA GLU A 31 -7.34 -7.23 1.35
C GLU A 31 -7.83 -6.32 0.22
N GLY A 32 -6.92 -5.91 -0.65
CA GLY A 32 -7.27 -5.13 -1.82
C GLY A 32 -6.10 -4.91 -2.75
N GLU A 33 -6.43 -4.44 -3.94
CA GLU A 33 -5.46 -4.07 -4.97
C GLU A 33 -4.87 -2.68 -4.68
N VAL A 34 -3.55 -2.55 -4.78
CA VAL A 34 -2.84 -1.29 -4.53
C VAL A 34 -3.19 -0.27 -5.60
N GLU A 35 -3.78 0.84 -5.17
CA GLU A 35 -4.14 1.96 -6.03
C GLU A 35 -2.97 2.95 -6.17
N THR A 36 -2.28 3.22 -5.05
CA THR A 36 -1.25 4.28 -4.97
C THR A 36 -0.18 3.94 -3.95
N VAL A 37 1.08 4.19 -4.33
CA VAL A 37 2.25 4.04 -3.46
C VAL A 37 2.88 5.40 -3.20
N TYR A 38 3.03 5.74 -1.92
CA TYR A 38 3.68 6.96 -1.43
C TYR A 38 5.05 6.63 -0.86
N ASP A 39 6.07 7.37 -1.29
CA ASP A 39 7.43 7.24 -0.79
C ASP A 39 7.59 7.86 0.62
N LYS A 40 8.83 7.87 1.13
CA LYS A 40 9.18 8.44 2.44
C LYS A 40 8.98 9.95 2.54
N SER A 41 8.96 10.67 1.43
CA SER A 41 8.69 12.11 1.39
C SER A 41 7.19 12.42 1.39
N GLY A 42 6.34 11.40 1.16
CA GLY A 42 4.91 11.57 0.95
C GLY A 42 4.55 11.89 -0.50
N GLY A 43 5.50 11.78 -1.44
CA GLY A 43 5.25 11.88 -2.86
C GLY A 43 4.71 10.57 -3.42
N VAL A 44 3.79 10.64 -4.38
CA VAL A 44 3.33 9.47 -5.13
C VAL A 44 4.46 9.00 -6.04
N VAL A 45 4.83 7.72 -5.94
CA VAL A 45 5.84 7.09 -6.81
C VAL A 45 5.25 6.10 -7.80
N GLU A 46 4.11 5.48 -7.47
CA GLU A 46 3.36 4.60 -8.37
C GLU A 46 1.85 4.74 -8.18
N GLY A 47 1.10 4.43 -9.24
CA GLY A 47 -0.37 4.51 -9.25
C GLY A 47 -0.91 5.91 -9.53
N SER A 48 -2.19 6.14 -9.21
CA SER A 48 -2.85 7.43 -9.37
C SER A 48 -3.39 7.94 -8.03
N GLY A 49 -2.91 9.09 -7.56
CA GLY A 49 -3.54 9.79 -6.42
C GLY A 49 -4.95 10.31 -6.72
N GLU A 50 -5.46 10.14 -7.93
CA GLU A 50 -6.79 10.55 -8.34
C GLU A 50 -7.85 9.68 -7.66
N GLY A 51 -8.83 10.30 -6.99
CA GLY A 51 -9.83 9.57 -6.17
C GLY A 51 -9.34 9.17 -4.77
N VAL A 52 -8.06 9.31 -4.48
CA VAL A 52 -7.48 9.12 -3.14
C VAL A 52 -7.79 10.36 -2.28
N ARG A 53 -8.67 10.20 -1.28
CA ARG A 53 -9.18 11.30 -0.44
C ARG A 53 -8.57 11.29 0.96
N ILE A 54 -7.29 10.93 1.06
CA ILE A 54 -6.61 10.82 2.35
C ILE A 54 -5.48 11.85 2.47
N ASP A 55 -5.38 12.43 3.66
CA ASP A 55 -4.20 13.17 4.11
C ASP A 55 -3.18 12.15 4.63
N VAL A 56 -2.18 11.84 3.80
CA VAL A 56 -1.17 10.80 4.08
C VAL A 56 -0.25 11.28 5.21
N LYS A 57 -0.36 10.66 6.38
CA LYS A 57 0.51 10.92 7.54
C LYS A 57 1.49 9.78 7.77
N HIS A 58 2.71 10.14 8.15
CA HIS A 58 3.82 9.22 8.40
C HIS A 58 4.14 8.30 7.21
N PRO A 59 4.63 8.87 6.09
CA PRO A 59 5.14 8.11 4.96
C PRO A 59 6.31 7.18 5.35
N PRO A 60 6.55 6.08 4.59
CA PRO A 60 5.86 5.67 3.36
C PRO A 60 4.50 5.04 3.62
N LYS A 61 3.61 5.09 2.61
CA LYS A 61 2.25 4.56 2.70
C LYS A 61 1.79 3.91 1.41
N VAL A 62 0.97 2.88 1.55
CA VAL A 62 0.29 2.19 0.45
C VAL A 62 -1.21 2.40 0.63
N VAL A 63 -1.89 2.71 -0.47
CA VAL A 63 -3.33 2.94 -0.52
C VAL A 63 -4.00 1.86 -1.35
N PHE A 64 -5.09 1.30 -0.83
CA PHE A 64 -5.94 0.33 -1.51
C PHE A 64 -7.37 0.42 -0.98
N THR A 65 -8.35 -0.01 -1.76
CA THR A 65 -9.72 -0.24 -1.30
C THR A 65 -9.88 -1.68 -0.84
N ASP A 66 -10.35 -1.90 0.39
CA ASP A 66 -10.53 -3.24 0.94
C ASP A 66 -11.76 -3.97 0.38
N GLN A 67 -11.89 -5.26 0.68
CA GLN A 67 -13.00 -6.12 0.25
C GLN A 67 -14.41 -5.67 0.70
N HIS A 68 -14.50 -4.66 1.56
CA HIS A 68 -15.76 -4.06 2.02
C HIS A 68 -16.02 -2.67 1.39
N GLY A 69 -15.14 -2.21 0.50
CA GLY A 69 -15.25 -0.91 -0.17
C GLY A 69 -14.69 0.25 0.66
N HIS A 70 -13.89 -0.01 1.70
CA HIS A 70 -13.25 1.05 2.47
C HIS A 70 -11.86 1.39 1.92
N GLN A 71 -11.58 2.68 1.71
CA GLN A 71 -10.22 3.13 1.40
C GLN A 71 -9.31 2.98 2.62
N VAL A 72 -8.13 2.37 2.42
CA VAL A 72 -7.15 2.06 3.44
C VAL A 72 -5.83 2.74 3.11
N SER A 73 -5.21 3.38 4.10
CA SER A 73 -3.83 3.86 4.02
C SER A 73 -2.97 3.13 5.05
N HIS A 74 -2.05 2.29 4.61
CA HIS A 74 -1.28 1.42 5.50
C HIS A 74 0.22 1.53 5.33
N ASN A 75 0.95 1.17 6.40
CA ASN A 75 2.40 1.11 6.34
C ASN A 75 2.77 -0.12 5.49
N PRO A 76 3.60 0.03 4.44
CA PRO A 76 3.99 -1.08 3.58
C PRO A 76 4.65 -2.23 4.36
N GLY A 77 5.52 -1.94 5.33
CA GLY A 77 6.21 -2.96 6.12
C GLY A 77 5.32 -3.78 7.07
N THR A 78 4.01 -3.53 7.08
CA THR A 78 3.00 -4.31 7.82
C THR A 78 1.98 -4.99 6.91
N LEU A 79 2.14 -4.86 5.60
CA LEU A 79 1.39 -5.60 4.58
C LEU A 79 2.14 -6.87 4.18
N THR A 80 1.42 -7.78 3.54
CA THR A 80 1.97 -8.96 2.88
C THR A 80 1.28 -9.15 1.55
N HIS A 81 1.99 -9.60 0.53
CA HIS A 81 1.35 -10.19 -0.64
C HIS A 81 0.58 -11.46 -0.20
N PRO A 82 -0.71 -11.62 -0.57
CA PRO A 82 -1.42 -12.84 -0.30
C PRO A 82 -0.70 -14.01 -0.97
N LYS A 83 -0.46 -15.08 -0.21
CA LYS A 83 0.12 -16.30 -0.76
C LYS A 83 -0.89 -16.89 -1.75
N LYS A 84 -0.45 -17.16 -2.98
CA LYS A 84 -1.23 -17.91 -3.98
C LYS A 84 -1.64 -19.28 -3.45
#